data_AF-A0A9N9ZMQ8-F1
#
_entry.id   AF-A0A9N9ZMQ8-F1
#
_cell.length_a   1.000
_cell.length_b   1.000
_cell.length_c   1.000
_cell.angle_alpha   90.00
_cell.angle_beta   90.00
_cell.angle_gamma   90.00
#
_symmetry.space_group_name_H-M   'P 1'
#
loop_
_entity.id
_entity.type
_entity.pdbx_description
1 polymer ?
#
loop_
_entity_poly.entity_id
_entity_poly.type
_entity_poly.pdbx_seq_one_letter_code
_entity_poly.pdbx_strand_id
1 'polypeptide(L)'
;MSLLPILSPYMDDMGLEPRELPWEALVANLEWRAENQCTFQSTNYHFQFKPDQNDSIRNFINTMASMIRESAVRKRLLYPDHYDVPAADDIMIDLTLARKIAPLIHKLREDSFHWKQEGLPDSASCQHRRDDCLGMLPMEERKMSAFLRVFDNRQTNDTSCPFGRAANKKVLFNLEVFKALIICGEMDILLRICSHPDVHFSTWLDGRVSCDCDDDDNCQISDENEWASIADHALWSFIALNSMSWLKRDSTSEVTEQGDYRDTEAYQEMVFERTRWRCLPLVQYQHRFFFGITDRQFHEWEGFRDERKWKRVLDLYGIDYLSYRPLLGYGSYDDFLDCQGRKLPDHVHHTAAEISHVRSVLVAHTQLPNELIDRILEEGEYDTPRRLLQTPHDPLHPANGEELYQYLEECWALLVRSEILIRALNTRRSATTRAEGVSSDHLGEDAGPEIEMDEVNIEWETEIGQVIQKLFGCACCLEKLKNGEDIGFVNTKVNRNANVCARFRACGRWPYNK
;
A
#
# COMPACT_ATOMS: atom_id res chain seq x y z
N MET A 1 9.54 19.71 -7.75
CA MET A 1 9.34 19.11 -9.09
C MET A 1 8.13 18.18 -9.03
N SER A 2 7.07 18.49 -9.77
CA SER A 2 5.78 17.77 -9.74
C SER A 2 5.88 16.37 -10.39
N LEU A 3 5.36 15.34 -9.72
CA LEU A 3 5.22 13.97 -10.23
C LEU A 3 4.15 13.83 -11.34
N LEU A 4 3.48 14.92 -11.72
CA LEU A 4 2.44 14.98 -12.75
C LEU A 4 2.98 15.77 -13.94
N PRO A 5 3.41 15.10 -15.03
CA PRO A 5 2.51 15.02 -16.18
C PRO A 5 2.78 13.76 -17.06
N ILE A 6 2.03 12.71 -16.83
CA ILE A 6 1.69 11.71 -17.85
C ILE A 6 0.21 11.43 -17.61
N LEU A 7 -0.60 11.39 -18.67
CA LEU A 7 -2.05 11.09 -18.71
C LEU A 7 -2.99 12.31 -18.77
N SER A 8 -3.52 12.56 -19.98
CA SER A 8 -4.78 13.23 -20.37
C SER A 8 -4.88 13.21 -21.91
N PRO A 9 -6.02 13.45 -22.62
CA PRO A 9 -7.45 13.53 -22.25
C PRO A 9 -8.38 12.64 -23.13
N TYR A 10 -9.45 12.07 -22.57
CA TYR A 10 -10.74 11.88 -23.29
C TYR A 10 -11.86 11.79 -22.23
N MET A 11 -12.73 12.80 -22.24
CA MET A 11 -13.95 12.90 -21.42
C MET A 11 -15.12 12.97 -22.39
N ASP A 12 -16.19 12.23 -22.12
CA ASP A 12 -17.59 12.63 -22.28
C ASP A 12 -18.52 11.42 -22.01
N ASP A 13 -18.58 10.96 -20.75
CA ASP A 13 -19.81 10.51 -20.07
C ASP A 13 -19.51 10.22 -18.58
N MET A 14 -20.06 11.05 -17.68
CA MET A 14 -19.63 11.13 -16.28
C MET A 14 -20.41 10.19 -15.34
N GLY A 15 -20.06 8.91 -15.41
CA GLY A 15 -19.95 8.06 -14.23
C GLY A 15 -18.55 7.45 -14.26
N LEU A 16 -17.92 7.17 -13.11
CA LEU A 16 -16.86 6.15 -13.07
C LEU A 16 -17.44 4.94 -13.82
N GLU A 17 -17.10 4.69 -15.10
CA GLU A 17 -17.54 3.47 -15.77
C GLU A 17 -16.91 2.36 -14.94
N PRO A 18 -17.70 1.68 -14.10
CA PRO A 18 -17.14 0.64 -13.29
C PRO A 18 -16.70 -0.39 -14.30
N ARG A 19 -15.42 -0.74 -14.31
CA ARG A 19 -14.99 -2.08 -14.77
C ARG A 19 -16.11 -3.04 -14.37
N GLU A 20 -16.62 -3.87 -15.29
CA GLU A 20 -17.82 -4.75 -15.25
C GLU A 20 -17.90 -5.72 -14.03
N LEU A 21 -17.56 -5.22 -12.86
CA LEU A 21 -17.57 -5.84 -11.57
C LEU A 21 -18.97 -5.62 -11.00
N PRO A 22 -19.54 -6.64 -10.37
CA PRO A 22 -20.89 -6.56 -9.82
C PRO A 22 -20.87 -5.82 -8.48
N TRP A 23 -20.47 -4.55 -8.46
CA TRP A 23 -20.40 -3.72 -7.26
C TRP A 23 -21.74 -3.61 -6.55
N GLU A 24 -22.83 -3.51 -7.32
CA GLU A 24 -24.20 -3.57 -6.79
C GLU A 24 -24.43 -4.84 -5.95
N ALA A 25 -23.89 -5.97 -6.37
CA ALA A 25 -23.99 -7.23 -5.64
C ALA A 25 -23.21 -7.22 -4.32
N LEU A 26 -22.10 -6.48 -4.23
CA LEU A 26 -21.39 -6.29 -2.96
C LEU A 26 -22.14 -5.29 -2.06
N VAL A 27 -22.46 -4.10 -2.56
CA VAL A 27 -23.01 -3.00 -1.77
C VAL A 27 -24.45 -3.26 -1.31
N ALA A 28 -25.26 -4.00 -2.07
CA ALA A 28 -26.61 -4.41 -1.65
C ALA A 28 -26.61 -5.31 -0.41
N ASN A 29 -25.45 -5.86 -0.02
CA ASN A 29 -25.29 -6.67 1.19
C ASN A 29 -24.75 -5.87 2.38
N LEU A 30 -24.47 -4.58 2.21
CA LEU A 30 -23.93 -3.70 3.23
C LEU A 30 -25.02 -2.75 3.76
N GLU A 31 -24.97 -2.44 5.05
CA GLU A 31 -25.85 -1.48 5.71
C GLU A 31 -24.99 -0.57 6.60
N TRP A 32 -25.23 0.74 6.53
CA TRP A 32 -24.56 1.71 7.39
C TRP A 32 -25.13 1.66 8.81
N ARG A 33 -24.27 1.68 9.83
CA ARG A 33 -24.70 1.80 11.24
C ARG A 33 -23.79 2.78 11.99
N ALA A 34 -24.41 3.75 12.66
CA ALA A 34 -23.73 4.74 13.51
C ALA A 34 -23.15 4.10 14.79
N GLU A 35 -23.92 3.21 15.40
CA GLU A 35 -23.58 2.57 16.67
C GLU A 35 -23.83 1.08 16.58
N ASN A 36 -22.78 0.28 16.49
CA ASN A 36 -22.87 -1.16 16.59
C ASN A 36 -22.29 -1.65 17.93
N GLN A 37 -23.10 -2.37 18.71
CA GLN A 37 -22.67 -2.97 19.98
C GLN A 37 -21.52 -3.97 19.80
N CYS A 38 -21.37 -4.56 18.61
CA CYS A 38 -20.30 -5.50 18.29
C CYS A 38 -18.97 -4.82 17.89
N THR A 39 -19.01 -3.54 17.56
CA THR A 39 -17.81 -2.73 17.25
C THR A 39 -17.68 -1.56 18.23
N PHE A 40 -18.16 -1.75 19.47
CA PHE A 40 -18.10 -0.75 20.55
C PHE A 40 -18.49 0.67 20.14
N GLN A 41 -19.55 0.83 19.33
CA GLN A 41 -20.05 2.12 18.82
C GLN A 41 -19.20 2.78 17.73
N SER A 42 -18.28 2.07 17.06
CA SER A 42 -17.69 2.59 15.82
C SER A 42 -18.76 2.70 14.73
N THR A 43 -18.70 3.77 13.95
CA THR A 43 -19.50 3.95 12.73
C THR A 43 -18.88 3.11 11.62
N ASN A 44 -19.65 2.23 10.97
CA ASN A 44 -19.17 1.48 9.80
C ASN A 44 -20.32 0.93 8.94
N TYR A 45 -19.98 0.35 7.79
CA TYR A 45 -20.87 -0.51 7.02
C TYR A 45 -20.73 -1.97 7.49
N HIS A 46 -21.85 -2.66 7.59
CA HIS A 46 -21.92 -4.04 8.04
C HIS A 46 -22.73 -4.92 7.11
N PHE A 47 -22.37 -6.20 7.07
CA PHE A 47 -23.15 -7.22 6.38
C PHE A 47 -24.56 -7.36 6.96
N GLN A 48 -25.55 -7.48 6.08
CA GLN A 48 -26.97 -7.63 6.43
C GLN A 48 -27.37 -9.07 6.78
N PHE A 49 -26.57 -10.07 6.40
CA PHE A 49 -26.84 -11.51 6.54
C PHE A 49 -28.10 -11.99 5.82
N LYS A 50 -28.31 -11.52 4.59
CA LYS A 50 -29.39 -12.00 3.71
C LYS A 50 -29.18 -13.49 3.34
N PRO A 51 -30.24 -14.25 3.05
CA PRO A 51 -30.12 -15.68 2.71
C PRO A 51 -29.16 -15.99 1.55
N ASP A 52 -29.06 -15.09 0.57
CA ASP A 52 -28.24 -15.18 -0.65
C ASP A 52 -26.94 -14.35 -0.59
N GLN A 53 -26.67 -13.69 0.55
CA GLN A 53 -25.53 -12.78 0.70
C GLN A 53 -24.19 -13.46 0.40
N ASN A 54 -24.00 -14.68 0.90
CA ASN A 54 -22.74 -15.40 0.73
C ASN A 54 -22.46 -15.70 -0.74
N ASP A 55 -23.48 -16.08 -1.50
CA ASP A 55 -23.35 -16.38 -2.92
C ASP A 55 -23.10 -15.10 -3.73
N SER A 56 -23.77 -14.00 -3.36
CA SER A 56 -23.56 -12.68 -3.96
C SER A 56 -22.13 -12.17 -3.76
N ILE A 57 -21.61 -12.26 -2.53
CA ILE A 57 -20.23 -11.86 -2.21
C ILE A 57 -19.23 -12.77 -2.91
N ARG A 58 -19.44 -14.10 -2.88
CA ARG A 58 -18.56 -15.06 -3.56
C ARG A 58 -18.53 -14.81 -5.06
N ASN A 59 -19.67 -14.50 -5.67
CA ASN A 59 -19.74 -14.12 -7.08
C ASN A 59 -18.90 -12.87 -7.36
N PHE A 60 -19.04 -11.80 -6.56
CA PHE A 60 -18.20 -10.60 -6.69
C PHE A 60 -16.70 -10.92 -6.61
N ILE A 61 -16.29 -11.68 -5.59
CA ILE A 61 -14.90 -12.09 -5.37
C ILE A 61 -14.36 -12.82 -6.60
N ASN A 62 -15.08 -13.84 -7.09
CA ASN A 62 -14.67 -14.65 -8.21
C ASN A 62 -14.61 -13.84 -9.52
N THR A 63 -15.59 -12.97 -9.77
CA THR A 63 -15.58 -12.10 -10.95
C THR A 63 -14.38 -11.16 -10.92
N MET A 64 -14.08 -10.52 -9.78
CA MET A 64 -12.94 -9.63 -9.65
C MET A 64 -11.60 -10.35 -9.83
N ALA A 65 -11.42 -11.49 -9.17
CA ALA A 65 -10.23 -12.32 -9.32
C ALA A 65 -10.02 -12.74 -10.79
N SER A 66 -11.08 -13.20 -11.47
CA SER A 66 -11.03 -13.55 -12.90
C SER A 66 -10.64 -12.36 -13.76
N MET A 67 -11.24 -11.19 -13.53
CA MET A 67 -10.96 -9.99 -14.30
C MET A 67 -9.51 -9.51 -14.14
N ILE A 68 -8.92 -9.62 -12.95
CA ILE A 68 -7.49 -9.32 -12.74
C ILE A 68 -6.64 -10.26 -13.59
N ARG A 69 -6.90 -11.57 -13.51
CA ARG A 69 -6.17 -12.60 -14.27
C ARG A 69 -6.27 -12.40 -15.78
N GLU A 70 -7.48 -12.17 -16.29
CA GLU A 70 -7.72 -11.94 -17.72
C GLU A 70 -7.06 -10.64 -18.21
N SER A 71 -7.10 -9.58 -17.39
CA SER A 71 -6.42 -8.33 -17.68
C SER A 71 -4.90 -8.52 -17.71
N ALA A 72 -4.35 -9.31 -16.79
CA ALA A 72 -2.93 -9.67 -16.76
C ALA A 72 -2.52 -10.47 -17.99
N VAL A 73 -3.31 -11.47 -18.40
CA VAL A 73 -3.06 -12.23 -19.65
C VAL A 73 -3.04 -11.28 -20.85
N ARG A 74 -4.09 -10.46 -21.02
CA ARG A 74 -4.17 -9.52 -22.15
C ARG A 74 -3.00 -8.53 -22.17
N LYS A 75 -2.63 -8.01 -21.00
CA LYS A 75 -1.51 -7.06 -20.88
C LYS A 75 -0.16 -7.73 -21.10
N ARG A 76 0.02 -8.98 -20.68
CA ARG A 76 1.25 -9.77 -20.89
C ARG A 76 1.57 -9.97 -22.36
N LEU A 77 0.56 -10.05 -23.24
CA LEU A 77 0.72 -10.18 -24.69
C LEU A 77 1.40 -8.97 -25.35
N LEU A 78 1.51 -7.84 -24.66
CA LEU A 78 2.22 -6.65 -25.16
C LEU A 78 3.75 -6.78 -25.07
N TYR A 79 4.25 -7.82 -24.41
CA TYR A 79 5.66 -8.04 -24.12
C TYR A 79 6.13 -9.37 -24.74
N PRO A 80 7.42 -9.50 -25.12
CA PRO A 80 7.99 -10.76 -25.59
C PRO A 80 7.63 -11.96 -24.70
N ASP A 81 7.27 -13.10 -25.29
CA ASP A 81 6.94 -14.33 -24.54
C ASP A 81 8.14 -14.86 -23.74
N HIS A 82 9.34 -14.67 -24.28
CA HIS A 82 10.60 -15.08 -23.68
C HIS A 82 11.62 -13.94 -23.72
N TYR A 83 12.46 -13.90 -22.68
CA TYR A 83 13.58 -12.99 -22.57
C TYR A 83 14.86 -13.81 -22.43
N ASP A 84 15.93 -13.38 -23.10
CA ASP A 84 17.26 -13.91 -22.85
C ASP A 84 17.68 -13.61 -21.41
N VAL A 85 18.42 -14.54 -20.80
CA VAL A 85 18.95 -14.38 -19.45
C VAL A 85 20.02 -13.28 -19.49
N PRO A 86 19.82 -12.14 -18.79
CA PRO A 86 20.81 -11.08 -18.77
C PRO A 86 22.09 -11.51 -18.05
N ALA A 87 23.25 -11.01 -18.46
CA ALA A 87 24.48 -11.19 -17.69
C ALA A 87 24.47 -10.32 -16.43
N ALA A 88 25.23 -10.69 -15.40
CA ALA A 88 25.31 -9.93 -14.14
C ALA A 88 25.74 -8.46 -14.34
N ASP A 89 26.56 -8.17 -15.36
CA ASP A 89 27.04 -6.83 -15.69
C ASP A 89 26.13 -6.07 -16.67
N ASP A 90 25.05 -6.69 -17.17
CA ASP A 90 24.10 -6.02 -18.07
C ASP A 90 23.44 -4.83 -17.37
N ILE A 91 23.34 -3.71 -18.08
CA ILE A 91 22.61 -2.53 -17.62
C ILE A 91 21.13 -2.76 -17.85
N MET A 92 20.39 -2.95 -16.75
CA MET A 92 18.95 -3.16 -16.76
C MET A 92 18.19 -1.83 -16.75
N ILE A 93 18.74 -0.84 -16.04
CA ILE A 93 18.15 0.49 -15.92
C ILE A 93 19.05 1.48 -16.66
N ASP A 94 18.62 1.90 -17.85
CA ASP A 94 19.35 2.90 -18.61
C ASP A 94 19.23 4.31 -17.99
N LEU A 95 19.89 5.31 -18.58
CA LEU A 95 19.85 6.68 -18.05
C LEU A 95 18.45 7.32 -18.14
N THR A 96 17.67 6.96 -19.16
CA THR A 96 16.31 7.49 -19.38
C THR A 96 15.38 6.98 -18.29
N LEU A 97 15.42 5.67 -18.03
CA LEU A 97 14.64 5.02 -16.99
C LEU A 97 15.09 5.46 -15.59
N ALA A 98 16.40 5.58 -15.36
CA ALA A 98 16.92 6.09 -14.09
C ALA A 98 16.40 7.51 -13.79
N ARG A 99 16.26 8.38 -14.81
CA ARG A 99 15.64 9.71 -14.66
C ARG A 99 14.15 9.62 -14.37
N LYS A 100 13.44 8.67 -14.98
CA LYS A 100 12.00 8.46 -14.76
C LYS A 100 11.70 8.13 -13.30
N ILE A 101 12.48 7.24 -12.68
CA ILE A 101 12.27 6.82 -11.29
C ILE A 101 12.98 7.71 -10.25
N ALA A 102 13.86 8.61 -10.68
CA ALA A 102 14.64 9.47 -9.78
C ALA A 102 13.80 10.26 -8.76
N PRO A 103 12.61 10.80 -9.08
CA PRO A 103 11.79 11.49 -8.09
C PRO A 103 11.36 10.60 -6.92
N LEU A 104 11.00 9.34 -7.19
CA LEU A 104 10.64 8.37 -6.15
C LEU A 104 11.87 8.01 -5.30
N ILE A 105 13.02 7.77 -5.94
CA ILE A 105 14.27 7.44 -5.25
C ILE A 105 14.81 8.62 -4.44
N HIS A 106 14.60 9.85 -4.91
CA HIS A 106 14.94 11.06 -4.18
C HIS A 106 14.12 11.16 -2.91
N LYS A 107 12.79 11.09 -3.03
CA LYS A 107 11.88 11.13 -1.88
C LYS A 107 12.19 10.01 -0.88
N LEU A 108 12.44 8.81 -1.39
CA LEU A 108 12.89 7.65 -0.62
C LEU A 108 14.08 8.00 0.29
N ARG A 109 15.13 8.61 -0.27
CA ARG A 109 16.33 9.04 0.47
C ARG A 109 16.06 10.19 1.43
N GLU A 110 15.13 11.09 1.11
CA GLU A 110 14.73 12.20 1.98
C GLU A 110 13.89 11.76 3.18
N ASP A 111 13.13 10.68 3.09
CA ASP A 111 12.25 10.30 4.19
C ASP A 111 12.90 9.33 5.17
N SER A 112 13.78 8.45 4.68
CA SER A 112 14.32 7.38 5.51
C SER A 112 15.55 7.81 6.29
N PHE A 113 15.38 7.82 7.60
CA PHE A 113 16.45 8.02 8.59
C PHE A 113 17.64 7.09 8.36
N HIS A 114 17.40 5.83 7.97
CA HIS A 114 18.44 4.83 7.68
C HIS A 114 19.31 5.14 6.45
N TRP A 115 18.80 5.94 5.50
CA TRP A 115 19.48 6.23 4.25
C TRP A 115 20.15 7.61 4.24
N LYS A 116 19.79 8.48 5.19
CA LYS A 116 20.43 9.78 5.42
C LYS A 116 21.80 9.67 6.09
N GLN A 117 22.01 8.69 6.98
CA GLN A 117 23.19 8.70 7.87
C GLN A 117 24.45 8.03 7.31
N GLU A 118 24.38 7.16 6.30
CA GLU A 118 25.53 6.30 5.96
C GLU A 118 25.96 6.29 4.49
N GLY A 119 25.72 7.37 3.74
CA GLY A 119 26.38 7.55 2.45
C GLY A 119 26.12 6.39 1.48
N LEU A 120 24.84 6.09 1.21
CA LEU A 120 24.45 5.44 -0.06
C LEU A 120 25.28 6.13 -1.15
N PRO A 121 25.94 5.38 -2.05
CA PRO A 121 27.04 5.90 -2.85
C PRO A 121 26.59 7.21 -3.48
N ASP A 122 27.16 8.28 -2.93
CA ASP A 122 26.91 9.63 -3.39
C ASP A 122 27.12 9.60 -4.90
N SER A 123 26.42 10.44 -5.64
CA SER A 123 26.64 10.64 -7.06
C SER A 123 28.07 11.15 -7.40
N ALA A 124 29.05 10.98 -6.50
CA ALA A 124 30.46 11.32 -6.61
C ALA A 124 31.17 10.72 -7.85
N SER A 125 30.58 9.74 -8.54
CA SER A 125 31.07 9.23 -9.83
C SER A 125 30.42 9.90 -11.06
N CYS A 126 29.45 10.79 -10.85
CA CYS A 126 28.75 11.51 -11.90
C CYS A 126 29.54 12.79 -12.28
N GLN A 127 29.89 12.96 -13.56
CA GLN A 127 30.63 14.14 -14.03
C GLN A 127 29.76 15.41 -14.19
N HIS A 128 28.46 15.38 -13.86
CA HIS A 128 27.58 16.56 -13.96
C HIS A 128 27.65 17.43 -12.68
N ARG A 129 27.07 18.64 -12.71
CA ARG A 129 26.98 19.47 -11.48
C ARG A 129 26.22 18.68 -10.41
N ARG A 130 26.55 18.87 -9.12
CA ARG A 130 25.90 18.17 -8.00
C ARG A 130 24.37 18.17 -8.11
N ASP A 131 23.80 19.28 -8.56
CA ASP A 131 22.35 19.45 -8.71
C ASP A 131 21.73 18.59 -9.83
N ASP A 132 22.51 18.21 -10.84
CA ASP A 132 22.06 17.39 -11.99
C ASP A 132 22.06 15.87 -11.69
N CYS A 133 22.70 15.45 -10.61
CA CYS A 133 22.80 14.03 -10.23
C CYS A 133 22.13 13.69 -8.88
N LEU A 134 21.60 14.68 -8.16
CA LEU A 134 20.78 14.47 -6.96
C LEU A 134 19.60 13.55 -7.30
N GLY A 135 19.43 12.47 -6.53
CA GLY A 135 18.35 11.50 -6.72
C GLY A 135 18.57 10.46 -7.83
N MET A 136 19.62 10.56 -8.64
CA MET A 136 19.91 9.55 -9.66
C MET A 136 20.34 8.22 -9.04
N LEU A 137 19.87 7.12 -9.64
CA LEU A 137 20.26 5.78 -9.24
C LEU A 137 21.76 5.54 -9.58
N PRO A 138 22.62 5.03 -8.68
CA PRO A 138 24.03 4.77 -8.99
C PRO A 138 24.19 3.68 -10.07
N MET A 139 25.27 3.70 -10.85
CA MET A 139 25.47 2.73 -11.94
C MET A 139 25.43 1.26 -11.45
N GLU A 140 26.02 0.97 -10.29
CA GLU A 140 26.01 -0.39 -9.73
C GLU A 140 24.62 -0.86 -9.30
N GLU A 141 23.68 0.06 -9.05
CA GLU A 141 22.28 -0.26 -8.71
C GLU A 141 21.39 -0.36 -9.97
N ARG A 142 21.96 -0.07 -11.15
CA ARG A 142 21.28 -0.20 -12.45
C ARG A 142 21.56 -1.53 -13.16
N LYS A 143 22.57 -2.27 -12.71
CA LYS A 143 23.01 -3.52 -13.33
C LYS A 143 22.17 -4.71 -12.85
N MET A 144 22.18 -5.79 -13.62
CA MET A 144 21.50 -7.02 -13.25
C MET A 144 22.00 -7.57 -11.90
N SER A 145 23.31 -7.50 -11.63
CA SER A 145 23.94 -7.92 -10.37
C SER A 145 23.35 -7.26 -9.12
N ALA A 146 22.72 -6.09 -9.25
CA ALA A 146 21.98 -5.42 -8.19
C ALA A 146 20.76 -6.23 -7.71
N PHE A 147 20.07 -6.89 -8.65
CA PHE A 147 18.88 -7.71 -8.45
C PHE A 147 19.20 -9.17 -8.11
N LEU A 148 20.46 -9.59 -8.24
CA LEU A 148 20.95 -10.94 -7.88
C LEU A 148 21.44 -11.03 -6.43
N ARG A 149 21.39 -9.92 -5.67
CA ARG A 149 21.86 -9.90 -4.29
C ARG A 149 20.96 -10.75 -3.41
N VAL A 150 21.56 -11.60 -2.59
CA VAL A 150 20.83 -12.46 -1.66
C VAL A 150 20.77 -11.77 -0.30
N PHE A 151 19.60 -11.76 0.32
CA PHE A 151 19.43 -11.28 1.69
C PHE A 151 20.12 -12.26 2.65
N ASP A 152 21.09 -11.77 3.44
CA ASP A 152 21.77 -12.59 4.44
C ASP A 152 20.93 -12.64 5.72
N ASN A 153 20.20 -13.73 5.90
CA ASN A 153 19.35 -13.99 7.05
C ASN A 153 20.08 -14.68 8.22
N ARG A 154 21.39 -14.94 8.12
CA ARG A 154 22.11 -15.67 9.17
C ARG A 154 22.09 -14.86 10.47
N GLN A 155 21.42 -15.41 11.49
CA GLN A 155 21.60 -15.01 12.88
C GLN A 155 23.06 -15.29 13.24
N THR A 156 23.89 -14.27 13.24
CA THR A 156 25.19 -14.35 13.90
C THR A 156 24.92 -14.17 15.39
N ASN A 157 25.79 -14.68 16.27
CA ASN A 157 25.76 -14.41 17.72
C ASN A 157 26.00 -12.91 18.07
N ASP A 158 25.85 -12.03 17.09
CA ASP A 158 26.01 -10.59 17.18
C ASP A 158 24.60 -10.00 17.34
N THR A 159 24.39 -9.20 18.37
CA THR A 159 23.12 -8.52 18.71
C THR A 159 22.72 -7.46 17.69
N SER A 160 23.44 -7.32 16.58
CA SER A 160 23.19 -6.33 15.54
C SER A 160 22.05 -6.75 14.61
N CYS A 161 21.09 -5.85 14.44
CA CYS A 161 19.97 -5.96 13.50
C CYS A 161 20.47 -6.40 12.10
N PRO A 162 19.96 -7.50 11.50
CA PRO A 162 20.35 -7.95 10.16
C PRO A 162 20.18 -6.86 9.09
N PHE A 163 19.24 -5.93 9.28
CA PHE A 163 19.02 -4.78 8.40
C PHE A 163 20.06 -3.67 8.55
N GLY A 164 20.75 -3.61 9.69
CA GLY A 164 21.89 -2.73 9.91
C GLY A 164 23.13 -3.15 9.11
N ARG A 165 23.19 -4.39 8.60
CA ARG A 165 24.32 -4.87 7.80
C ARG A 165 24.37 -4.19 6.44
N ALA A 166 25.53 -3.67 6.06
CA ALA A 166 25.74 -2.97 4.79
C ALA A 166 25.33 -3.80 3.55
N ALA A 167 25.51 -5.13 3.59
CA ALA A 167 25.10 -6.04 2.52
C ALA A 167 23.56 -6.10 2.36
N ASN A 168 22.81 -6.16 3.47
CA ASN A 168 21.36 -6.22 3.45
C ASN A 168 20.72 -4.87 3.11
N LYS A 169 21.34 -3.75 3.51
CA LYS A 169 20.90 -2.40 3.08
C LYS A 169 20.87 -2.26 1.55
N LYS A 170 21.88 -2.82 0.86
CA LYS A 170 21.98 -2.86 -0.60
C LYS A 170 20.92 -3.74 -1.26
N VAL A 171 20.49 -4.80 -0.60
CA VAL A 171 19.37 -5.65 -1.03
C VAL A 171 18.06 -4.89 -0.91
N LEU A 172 17.79 -4.34 0.28
CA LEU A 172 16.57 -3.56 0.56
C LEU A 172 16.42 -2.34 -0.35
N PHE A 173 17.51 -1.63 -0.63
CA PHE A 173 17.48 -0.51 -1.56
C PHE A 173 17.04 -0.94 -2.96
N ASN A 174 17.53 -2.07 -3.47
CA ASN A 174 17.09 -2.59 -4.77
C ASN A 174 15.68 -3.16 -4.76
N LEU A 175 15.17 -3.61 -3.61
CA LEU A 175 13.75 -3.92 -3.46
C LEU A 175 12.90 -2.65 -3.67
N GLU A 176 13.30 -1.50 -3.12
CA GLU A 176 12.59 -0.24 -3.36
C GLU A 176 12.72 0.21 -4.82
N VAL A 177 13.89 0.02 -5.46
CA VAL A 177 14.05 0.26 -6.91
C VAL A 177 13.12 -0.63 -7.72
N PHE A 178 13.00 -1.92 -7.36
CA PHE A 178 12.09 -2.86 -8.01
C PHE A 178 10.62 -2.41 -7.84
N LYS A 179 10.21 -2.01 -6.63
CA LYS A 179 8.88 -1.42 -6.38
C LYS A 179 8.65 -0.16 -7.23
N ALA A 180 9.65 0.71 -7.36
CA ALA A 180 9.56 1.90 -8.20
C ALA A 180 9.29 1.56 -9.68
N LEU A 181 9.96 0.53 -10.22
CA LEU A 181 9.72 0.05 -11.58
C LEU A 181 8.28 -0.48 -11.76
N ILE A 182 7.72 -1.18 -10.77
CA ILE A 182 6.33 -1.65 -10.79
C ILE A 182 5.36 -0.46 -10.83
N ILE A 183 5.58 0.51 -9.95
CA ILE A 183 4.73 1.72 -9.87
C ILE A 183 4.80 2.53 -11.16
N CYS A 184 5.99 2.67 -11.77
CA CYS A 184 6.17 3.36 -13.05
C CYS A 184 5.74 2.55 -14.29
N GLY A 185 5.29 1.30 -14.11
CA GLY A 185 4.76 0.45 -15.19
C GLY A 185 5.82 -0.12 -16.13
N GLU A 186 7.07 -0.25 -15.68
CA GLU A 186 8.24 -0.61 -16.49
C GLU A 186 8.39 -2.13 -16.65
N MET A 187 7.32 -2.73 -17.18
CA MET A 187 7.13 -4.19 -17.21
C MET A 187 8.13 -4.93 -18.08
N ASP A 188 8.62 -4.32 -19.17
CA ASP A 188 9.61 -4.98 -20.05
C ASP A 188 10.92 -5.29 -19.30
N ILE A 189 11.43 -4.29 -18.57
CA ILE A 189 12.61 -4.43 -17.72
C ILE A 189 12.34 -5.40 -16.58
N LEU A 190 11.18 -5.30 -15.92
CA LEU A 190 10.81 -6.22 -14.84
C LEU A 190 10.76 -7.68 -15.30
N LEU A 191 10.14 -7.96 -16.45
CA LEU A 191 10.06 -9.30 -17.03
C LEU A 191 11.45 -9.82 -17.42
N ARG A 192 12.34 -8.97 -17.94
CA ARG A 192 13.73 -9.33 -18.23
C ARG A 192 14.55 -9.59 -16.96
N ILE A 193 14.32 -8.86 -15.87
CA ILE A 193 14.93 -9.18 -14.58
C ILE A 193 14.42 -10.54 -14.09
N CYS A 194 13.10 -10.77 -14.13
CA CYS A 194 12.48 -12.02 -13.69
C CYS A 194 12.92 -13.26 -14.49
N SER A 195 13.43 -13.10 -15.72
CA SER A 195 13.95 -14.22 -16.53
C SER A 195 15.23 -14.83 -15.98
N HIS A 196 15.98 -14.12 -15.14
CA HIS A 196 17.27 -14.59 -14.63
C HIS A 196 17.14 -15.66 -13.52
N PRO A 197 17.85 -16.80 -13.60
CA PRO A 197 17.70 -17.95 -12.70
C PRO A 197 18.12 -17.71 -11.24
N ASP A 198 18.88 -16.66 -10.95
CA ASP A 198 19.32 -16.30 -9.59
C ASP A 198 18.54 -15.11 -9.00
N VAL A 199 17.46 -14.65 -9.65
CA VAL A 199 16.59 -13.64 -9.03
C VAL A 199 15.71 -14.31 -7.99
N HIS A 200 15.86 -13.90 -6.75
CA HIS A 200 15.15 -14.47 -5.60
C HIS A 200 14.14 -13.48 -4.98
N PHE A 201 13.41 -12.72 -5.79
CA PHE A 201 12.36 -11.82 -5.25
C PHE A 201 11.31 -12.56 -4.41
N SER A 202 11.19 -13.88 -4.58
CA SER A 202 10.39 -14.74 -3.71
C SER A 202 10.97 -14.99 -2.33
N THR A 203 12.29 -15.02 -2.15
CA THR A 203 12.87 -15.11 -0.79
C THR A 203 12.78 -13.76 -0.08
N TRP A 204 12.64 -12.67 -0.85
CA TRP A 204 12.31 -11.35 -0.33
C TRP A 204 10.81 -11.20 0.00
N LEU A 205 9.98 -12.17 -0.42
CA LEU A 205 8.54 -12.30 -0.14
C LEU A 205 8.24 -13.20 1.07
N ASP A 206 9.22 -13.85 1.67
CA ASP A 206 8.90 -14.95 2.60
C ASP A 206 8.56 -14.50 4.03
N GLY A 207 8.34 -13.21 4.30
CA GLY A 207 7.94 -12.65 5.62
C GLY A 207 8.85 -12.97 6.82
N ARG A 208 9.80 -13.90 6.67
CA ARG A 208 10.65 -14.45 7.73
C ARG A 208 11.83 -13.55 8.07
N VAL A 209 11.84 -12.32 7.54
CA VAL A 209 12.81 -11.31 7.94
C VAL A 209 12.15 -10.36 8.94
N SER A 210 11.69 -10.91 10.06
CA SER A 210 11.35 -10.10 11.24
C SER A 210 12.65 -9.79 11.99
N CYS A 211 12.95 -8.52 12.25
CA CYS A 211 13.94 -8.17 13.27
C CYS A 211 13.22 -7.90 14.59
N ASP A 212 13.48 -8.72 15.59
CA ASP A 212 13.10 -8.50 16.99
C ASP A 212 14.27 -7.81 17.71
N CYS A 213 14.78 -6.73 17.12
CA CYS A 213 15.88 -5.97 17.70
C CYS A 213 15.31 -5.10 18.83
N ASP A 214 15.66 -5.44 20.08
CA ASP A 214 15.22 -4.78 21.33
C ASP A 214 15.86 -3.39 21.58
N ASP A 215 16.87 -3.00 20.79
CA ASP A 215 17.55 -1.72 20.97
C ASP A 215 16.80 -0.60 20.26
N ASP A 216 16.25 0.32 21.07
CA ASP A 216 15.76 1.67 20.80
C ASP A 216 15.47 2.04 19.31
N ASP A 217 14.17 2.23 19.04
CA ASP A 217 13.60 3.12 18.03
C ASP A 217 13.45 2.73 16.54
N ASN A 218 13.85 1.57 15.96
CA ASN A 218 13.94 1.61 14.48
C ASN A 218 13.82 0.40 13.53
N CYS A 219 13.28 -0.78 13.85
CA CYS A 219 13.08 -1.76 12.75
C CYS A 219 12.05 -2.88 12.99
N GLN A 220 10.76 -2.55 13.12
CA GLN A 220 9.73 -3.54 12.80
C GLN A 220 9.53 -3.57 11.28
N ILE A 221 10.40 -4.31 10.59
CA ILE A 221 10.09 -4.77 9.24
C ILE A 221 9.04 -5.87 9.40
N SER A 222 7.77 -5.45 9.36
CA SER A 222 6.60 -6.33 9.30
C SER A 222 6.54 -7.10 7.98
N ASP A 223 5.77 -8.19 7.96
CA ASP A 223 5.35 -8.98 6.78
C ASP A 223 4.88 -8.10 5.58
N GLU A 224 4.51 -6.84 5.81
CA GLU A 224 4.02 -5.90 4.80
C GLU A 224 5.11 -5.21 3.94
N ASN A 225 6.39 -5.55 4.12
CA ASN A 225 7.52 -4.88 3.45
C ASN A 225 7.94 -5.53 2.12
N GLU A 226 7.23 -6.57 1.71
CA GLU A 226 7.41 -7.29 0.47
C GLU A 226 6.98 -6.45 -0.74
N TRP A 227 7.46 -6.75 -1.95
CA TRP A 227 6.96 -6.04 -3.13
C TRP A 227 5.50 -6.41 -3.46
N ALA A 228 5.02 -7.57 -3.02
CA ALA A 228 3.61 -7.96 -3.16
C ALA A 228 2.66 -7.04 -2.36
N SER A 229 3.17 -6.31 -1.34
CA SER A 229 2.36 -5.33 -0.62
C SER A 229 1.85 -4.20 -1.52
N ILE A 230 2.44 -3.97 -2.69
CA ILE A 230 1.91 -3.07 -3.72
C ILE A 230 0.48 -3.49 -4.12
N ALA A 231 0.27 -4.79 -4.35
CA ALA A 231 -1.04 -5.32 -4.72
C ALA A 231 -2.04 -5.15 -3.57
N ASP A 232 -1.64 -5.50 -2.34
CA ASP A 232 -2.47 -5.32 -1.15
C ASP A 232 -2.86 -3.85 -0.96
N HIS A 233 -1.93 -2.91 -1.07
CA HIS A 233 -2.24 -1.48 -0.91
C HIS A 233 -3.22 -0.98 -1.97
N ALA A 234 -2.99 -1.36 -3.24
CA ALA A 234 -3.89 -1.02 -4.32
C ALA A 234 -5.28 -1.66 -4.16
N LEU A 235 -5.34 -2.91 -3.70
CA LEU A 235 -6.59 -3.67 -3.56
C LEU A 235 -7.51 -3.06 -2.51
N TRP A 236 -6.97 -2.73 -1.34
CA TRP A 236 -7.69 -2.05 -0.26
C TRP A 236 -8.29 -0.73 -0.71
N SER A 237 -7.46 0.15 -1.28
CA SER A 237 -7.93 1.45 -1.78
C SER A 237 -8.97 1.29 -2.88
N PHE A 238 -8.77 0.34 -3.80
CA PHE A 238 -9.69 0.10 -4.90
C PHE A 238 -11.05 -0.40 -4.42
N ILE A 239 -11.09 -1.40 -3.51
CA ILE A 239 -12.34 -1.94 -2.98
C ILE A 239 -13.06 -0.91 -2.10
N ALA A 240 -12.35 -0.26 -1.18
CA ALA A 240 -12.96 0.69 -0.24
C ALA A 240 -13.61 1.87 -0.97
N LEU A 241 -12.87 2.56 -1.85
CA LEU A 241 -13.35 3.76 -2.53
C LEU A 241 -14.47 3.45 -3.53
N ASN A 242 -14.38 2.35 -4.30
CA ASN A 242 -15.46 1.97 -5.20
C ASN A 242 -16.72 1.60 -4.41
N SER A 243 -16.60 0.78 -3.35
CA SER A 243 -17.76 0.40 -2.52
C SER A 243 -18.45 1.62 -1.92
N MET A 244 -17.68 2.56 -1.36
CA MET A 244 -18.23 3.79 -0.78
C MET A 244 -18.83 4.73 -1.85
N SER A 245 -18.22 4.79 -3.04
CA SER A 245 -18.78 5.54 -4.17
C SER A 245 -20.15 5.00 -4.58
N TRP A 246 -20.30 3.68 -4.67
CA TRP A 246 -21.57 3.02 -4.95
C TRP A 246 -22.61 3.22 -3.86
N LEU A 247 -22.21 3.06 -2.59
CA LEU A 247 -23.09 3.31 -1.44
C LEU A 247 -23.58 4.77 -1.37
N LYS A 248 -22.74 5.74 -1.77
CA LYS A 248 -23.10 7.17 -1.86
C LYS A 248 -24.04 7.48 -3.04
N ARG A 249 -24.01 6.67 -4.11
CA ARG A 249 -24.91 6.83 -5.27
C ARG A 249 -26.31 6.27 -5.00
N ASP A 250 -26.38 5.14 -4.30
CA ASP A 250 -27.65 4.44 -4.04
C ASP A 250 -28.55 5.20 -3.04
N SER A 251 -27.99 6.11 -2.23
CA SER A 251 -28.71 6.96 -1.27
C SER A 251 -29.55 8.09 -1.89
N THR A 252 -29.96 7.96 -3.15
CA THR A 252 -30.86 8.89 -3.86
C THR A 252 -32.30 8.90 -3.33
N SER A 253 -32.66 8.03 -2.39
CA SER A 253 -33.91 8.10 -1.64
C SER A 253 -33.77 9.04 -0.43
N GLU A 254 -34.42 10.21 -0.51
CA GLU A 254 -34.77 11.12 0.60
C GLU A 254 -33.94 11.00 1.88
N VAL A 255 -32.88 11.81 1.99
CA VAL A 255 -32.24 12.25 3.25
C VAL A 255 -32.28 11.18 4.36
N THR A 256 -31.77 9.98 4.09
CA THR A 256 -31.51 9.05 5.18
C THR A 256 -30.23 9.50 5.87
N GLU A 257 -30.24 9.43 7.20
CA GLU A 257 -29.19 9.77 8.18
C GLU A 257 -27.85 9.02 8.00
N GLN A 258 -27.46 8.66 6.77
CA GLN A 258 -26.12 8.17 6.47
C GLN A 258 -25.14 9.29 6.79
N GLY A 259 -24.41 9.09 7.89
CA GLY A 259 -23.30 9.96 8.27
C GLY A 259 -22.24 10.01 7.17
N ASP A 260 -21.28 10.91 7.34
CA ASP A 260 -20.16 11.04 6.41
C ASP A 260 -19.44 9.69 6.25
N TYR A 261 -19.27 9.21 5.02
CA TYR A 261 -18.57 7.94 4.77
C TYR A 261 -17.14 7.98 5.32
N ARG A 262 -16.55 9.18 5.44
CA ARG A 262 -15.21 9.39 5.99
C ARG A 262 -15.13 9.12 7.50
N ASP A 263 -16.28 9.11 8.18
CA ASP A 263 -16.38 8.77 9.60
C ASP A 263 -16.46 7.25 9.80
N THR A 264 -16.48 6.45 8.72
CA THR A 264 -16.52 5.00 8.84
C THR A 264 -15.17 4.39 9.20
N GLU A 265 -15.19 3.35 10.04
CA GLU A 265 -14.01 2.54 10.38
C GLU A 265 -13.35 1.99 9.12
N ALA A 266 -14.11 1.50 8.15
CA ALA A 266 -13.57 1.00 6.87
C ALA A 266 -12.72 2.05 6.13
N TYR A 267 -13.21 3.29 6.03
CA TYR A 267 -12.49 4.35 5.33
C TYR A 267 -11.24 4.77 6.09
N GLN A 268 -11.38 5.02 7.39
CA GLN A 268 -10.28 5.42 8.25
C GLN A 268 -9.20 4.35 8.32
N GLU A 269 -9.57 3.06 8.40
CA GLU A 269 -8.64 1.93 8.37
C GLU A 269 -7.88 1.89 7.06
N MET A 270 -8.58 1.98 5.93
CA MET A 270 -7.94 2.02 4.62
C MET A 270 -6.97 3.21 4.52
N VAL A 271 -7.36 4.43 4.92
CA VAL A 271 -6.44 5.57 4.87
C VAL A 271 -5.25 5.34 5.79
N PHE A 272 -5.46 4.97 7.05
CA PHE A 272 -4.41 4.74 8.03
C PHE A 272 -3.40 3.69 7.54
N GLU A 273 -3.88 2.51 7.19
CA GLU A 273 -3.03 1.38 6.85
C GLU A 273 -2.21 1.63 5.58
N ARG A 274 -2.72 2.45 4.65
CA ARG A 274 -2.07 2.73 3.36
C ARG A 274 -1.21 3.98 3.37
N THR A 275 -1.31 4.81 4.40
CA THR A 275 -0.55 6.06 4.52
C THR A 275 0.35 6.13 5.74
N ARG A 276 0.23 5.22 6.73
CA ARG A 276 1.10 5.18 7.91
C ARG A 276 2.58 5.06 7.56
N TRP A 277 3.43 5.59 8.43
CA TRP A 277 4.88 5.52 8.28
C TRP A 277 5.36 4.07 8.25
N ARG A 278 6.36 3.78 7.41
CA ARG A 278 7.02 2.47 7.29
C ARG A 278 8.48 2.66 6.94
N CYS A 279 9.33 1.69 7.31
CA CYS A 279 10.76 1.70 7.01
C CYS A 279 11.05 1.64 5.50
N LEU A 280 10.14 1.05 4.71
CA LEU A 280 10.21 0.94 3.25
C LEU A 280 8.99 1.63 2.60
N PRO A 281 8.99 2.98 2.52
CA PRO A 281 7.77 3.78 2.35
C PRO A 281 7.29 3.95 0.90
N LEU A 282 7.97 3.37 -0.09
CA LEU A 282 7.75 3.75 -1.50
C LEU A 282 6.33 3.45 -1.98
N VAL A 283 5.74 2.35 -1.50
CA VAL A 283 4.35 1.97 -1.82
C VAL A 283 3.38 3.01 -1.29
N GLN A 284 3.64 3.58 -0.10
CA GLN A 284 2.75 4.53 0.56
C GLN A 284 2.76 5.92 -0.10
N TYR A 285 3.78 6.28 -0.88
CA TYR A 285 3.90 7.63 -1.44
C TYR A 285 2.74 8.05 -2.32
N GLN A 286 2.27 7.18 -3.21
CA GLN A 286 1.12 7.48 -4.07
C GLN A 286 -0.15 7.68 -3.23
N HIS A 287 -0.35 6.85 -2.20
CA HIS A 287 -1.52 6.89 -1.33
C HIS A 287 -1.49 8.16 -0.47
N ARG A 288 -0.35 8.46 0.15
CA ARG A 288 -0.10 9.69 0.92
C ARG A 288 -0.37 10.94 0.08
N PHE A 289 0.17 10.98 -1.13
CA PHE A 289 -0.02 12.11 -2.03
C PHE A 289 -1.48 12.27 -2.47
N PHE A 290 -2.17 11.16 -2.77
CA PHE A 290 -3.59 11.16 -3.12
C PHE A 290 -4.45 11.67 -1.95
N PHE A 291 -4.32 11.09 -0.76
CA PHE A 291 -5.13 11.46 0.40
C PHE A 291 -4.68 12.76 1.09
N GLY A 292 -3.54 13.34 0.70
CA GLY A 292 -2.95 14.52 1.32
C GLY A 292 -2.40 14.24 2.72
N ILE A 293 -1.95 13.02 2.99
CA ILE A 293 -1.39 12.59 4.28
C ILE A 293 0.12 12.75 4.26
N THR A 294 0.68 13.32 5.32
CA THR A 294 2.14 13.57 5.42
C THR A 294 2.87 12.36 6.00
N ASP A 295 4.18 12.25 5.74
CA ASP A 295 4.99 11.07 6.10
C ASP A 295 5.10 10.82 7.62
N ARG A 296 4.72 11.79 8.46
CA ARG A 296 4.71 11.69 9.94
C ARG A 296 3.35 11.93 10.58
N GLN A 297 2.29 12.01 9.77
CA GLN A 297 0.96 12.21 10.33
C GLN A 297 0.47 10.98 11.10
N PHE A 298 0.74 9.78 10.58
CA PHE A 298 0.46 8.51 11.24
C PHE A 298 1.77 7.79 11.53
N HIS A 299 2.44 8.22 12.58
CA HIS A 299 3.67 7.59 13.07
C HIS A 299 3.33 6.79 14.32
N GLU A 300 3.55 5.47 14.26
CA GLU A 300 3.12 4.55 15.32
C GLU A 300 3.62 4.99 16.69
N TRP A 301 4.86 5.47 16.79
CA TRP A 301 5.47 5.88 18.05
C TRP A 301 4.98 7.23 18.61
N GLU A 302 4.30 8.04 17.80
CA GLU A 302 3.70 9.30 18.25
C GLU A 302 2.28 8.98 18.75
N GLY A 303 2.16 8.73 20.06
CA GLY A 303 0.88 8.41 20.72
C GLY A 303 -0.22 9.46 20.50
N PHE A 304 -1.39 9.25 21.11
CA PHE A 304 -2.53 10.14 20.90
C PHE A 304 -2.23 11.59 21.32
N ARG A 305 -2.52 12.55 20.44
CA ARG A 305 -2.28 13.98 20.74
C ARG A 305 -3.13 14.52 21.87
N ASP A 306 -4.41 14.17 21.88
CA ASP A 306 -5.36 14.55 22.92
C ASP A 306 -5.87 13.30 23.63
N GLU A 307 -5.02 12.73 24.49
CA GLU A 307 -5.38 11.56 25.30
C GLU A 307 -6.66 11.78 26.13
N ARG A 308 -6.95 13.02 26.54
CA ARG A 308 -8.13 13.31 27.37
C ARG A 308 -9.41 13.14 26.56
N LYS A 309 -9.41 13.57 25.30
CA LYS A 309 -10.52 13.34 24.37
C LYS A 309 -10.80 11.86 24.19
N TRP A 310 -9.76 11.04 24.05
CA TRP A 310 -9.87 9.61 23.77
C TRP A 310 -9.96 8.73 25.01
N LYS A 311 -9.72 9.27 26.20
CA LYS A 311 -9.66 8.54 27.47
C LYS A 311 -10.86 7.63 27.69
N ARG A 312 -12.09 8.12 27.44
CA ARG A 312 -13.30 7.33 27.63
C ARG A 312 -13.33 6.08 26.73
N VAL A 313 -12.85 6.20 25.50
CA VAL A 313 -12.79 5.08 24.55
C VAL A 313 -11.66 4.14 24.93
N LEU A 314 -10.47 4.65 25.25
CA LEU A 314 -9.33 3.85 25.72
C LEU A 314 -9.68 3.04 26.98
N ASP A 315 -10.36 3.67 27.95
CA ASP A 315 -10.86 3.04 29.17
C ASP A 315 -11.88 1.93 28.87
N LEU A 316 -12.78 2.14 27.90
CA LEU A 316 -13.78 1.14 27.48
C LEU A 316 -13.15 -0.11 26.89
N TYR A 317 -12.06 0.05 26.12
CA TYR A 317 -11.36 -1.04 25.48
C TYR A 317 -10.40 -1.78 26.42
N GLY A 318 -10.12 -1.24 27.61
CA GLY A 318 -9.07 -1.74 28.49
C GLY A 318 -7.72 -1.84 27.77
N ILE A 319 -7.53 -0.96 26.78
CA ILE A 319 -6.31 -0.82 26.01
C ILE A 319 -5.34 -0.05 26.91
N ASP A 320 -4.20 -0.68 27.19
CA ASP A 320 -3.11 0.02 27.87
C ASP A 320 -2.55 1.11 26.96
N TYR A 321 -1.96 2.16 27.54
CA TYR A 321 -1.49 3.40 26.86
C TYR A 321 -0.52 3.16 25.67
N LEU A 322 -0.12 1.92 25.42
CA LEU A 322 0.81 1.46 24.40
C LEU A 322 0.17 1.05 23.07
N SER A 323 -1.16 1.13 22.87
CA SER A 323 -1.71 0.84 21.53
C SER A 323 -1.55 2.06 20.61
N TYR A 324 -0.49 2.02 19.82
CA TYR A 324 -0.09 2.96 18.78
C TYR A 324 -1.04 3.05 17.57
N ARG A 325 -2.29 2.57 17.67
CA ARG A 325 -3.27 2.56 16.58
C ARG A 325 -4.38 3.58 16.83
N PRO A 326 -4.78 4.39 15.83
CA PRO A 326 -5.95 5.26 15.93
C PRO A 326 -7.23 4.51 16.30
N LEU A 327 -8.15 5.22 16.95
CA LEU A 327 -9.51 4.72 17.23
C LEU A 327 -10.39 4.96 16.00
N LEU A 328 -10.37 4.00 15.08
CA LEU A 328 -11.02 4.07 13.77
C LEU A 328 -12.55 3.98 13.90
N GLY A 329 -13.26 4.89 13.24
CA GLY A 329 -14.73 4.96 13.23
C GLY A 329 -15.36 5.56 14.49
N TYR A 330 -14.57 6.09 15.43
CA TYR A 330 -15.04 6.61 16.73
C TYR A 330 -15.33 8.10 16.77
N GLY A 331 -14.83 8.83 15.79
CA GLY A 331 -14.96 10.27 15.69
C GLY A 331 -15.03 10.68 14.23
N SER A 332 -15.16 11.98 14.02
CA SER A 332 -15.12 12.53 12.68
C SER A 332 -13.81 12.20 11.98
N TYR A 333 -13.80 12.31 10.66
CA TYR A 333 -12.56 12.19 9.91
C TYR A 333 -11.48 13.19 10.36
N ASP A 334 -11.86 14.40 10.78
CA ASP A 334 -10.93 15.38 11.34
C ASP A 334 -10.30 14.89 12.66
N ASP A 335 -11.11 14.27 13.53
CA ASP A 335 -10.63 13.67 14.77
C ASP A 335 -9.61 12.55 14.50
N PHE A 336 -9.84 11.77 13.44
CA PHE A 336 -8.92 10.77 12.94
C PHE A 336 -7.62 11.39 12.38
N LEU A 337 -7.70 12.42 11.54
CA LEU A 337 -6.51 13.08 10.99
C LEU A 337 -5.65 13.73 12.09
N ASP A 338 -6.29 14.18 13.17
CA ASP A 338 -5.65 14.85 14.31
C ASP A 338 -5.18 13.85 15.39
N CYS A 339 -5.53 12.57 15.28
CA CYS A 339 -5.38 11.62 16.40
C CYS A 339 -3.92 11.37 16.78
N GLN A 340 -3.00 11.35 15.82
CA GLN A 340 -1.59 10.99 16.00
C GLN A 340 -0.67 11.97 15.28
N GLY A 341 0.60 11.95 15.68
CA GLY A 341 1.73 12.61 15.02
C GLY A 341 1.72 14.13 14.91
N ARG A 342 2.42 14.70 13.91
CA ARG A 342 2.33 16.14 13.54
C ARG A 342 1.48 16.29 12.27
N LYS A 343 0.24 16.75 12.42
CA LYS A 343 -0.59 17.25 11.32
C LYS A 343 0.05 18.58 10.95
N LEU A 344 0.48 18.66 9.69
CA LEU A 344 0.92 19.95 9.18
C LEU A 344 -0.31 20.86 9.13
N PRO A 345 -0.14 22.16 9.42
CA PRO A 345 -1.24 23.09 9.27
C PRO A 345 -1.87 23.01 7.88
N ASP A 346 -3.17 23.21 7.76
CA ASP A 346 -3.89 23.13 6.46
C ASP A 346 -3.30 24.04 5.39
N HIS A 347 -2.66 25.15 5.81
CA HIS A 347 -1.93 26.07 4.94
C HIS A 347 -0.62 25.51 4.38
N VAL A 348 -0.31 24.23 4.55
CA VAL A 348 0.87 23.55 4.00
C VAL A 348 0.46 22.46 2.98
N HIS A 349 -0.85 22.19 2.85
CA HIS A 349 -1.39 21.18 1.93
C HIS A 349 -1.84 21.81 0.62
N HIS A 350 -0.91 22.02 -0.32
CA HIS A 350 -1.21 22.69 -1.60
C HIS A 350 -1.30 21.75 -2.79
N THR A 351 -2.22 22.07 -3.69
CA THR A 351 -2.25 21.53 -5.06
C THR A 351 -1.27 22.27 -5.95
N ALA A 352 -0.90 21.67 -7.09
CA ALA A 352 -0.08 22.34 -8.09
C ALA A 352 -0.73 23.63 -8.64
N ALA A 353 -2.07 23.64 -8.75
CA ALA A 353 -2.82 24.81 -9.19
C ALA A 353 -2.75 25.96 -8.18
N GLU A 354 -2.85 25.67 -6.89
CA GLU A 354 -2.69 26.66 -5.81
C GLU A 354 -1.28 27.26 -5.81
N ILE A 355 -0.24 26.44 -5.96
CA ILE A 355 1.16 26.89 -6.09
C ILE A 355 1.34 27.81 -7.30
N SER A 356 0.79 27.42 -8.45
CA SER A 356 0.83 28.25 -9.67
C SER A 356 0.08 29.58 -9.49
N HIS A 357 -1.05 29.56 -8.79
CA HIS A 357 -1.82 30.76 -8.47
C HIS A 357 -1.05 31.70 -7.56
N VAL A 358 -0.50 31.21 -6.44
CA VAL A 358 0.29 32.03 -5.50
C VAL A 358 1.52 32.61 -6.19
N ARG A 359 2.23 31.81 -6.99
CA ARG A 359 3.34 32.30 -7.82
C ARG A 359 2.88 33.44 -8.73
N SER A 360 1.75 33.29 -9.41
CA SER A 360 1.22 34.30 -10.33
C SER A 360 0.85 35.61 -9.60
N VAL A 361 0.28 35.49 -8.39
CA VAL A 361 0.00 36.65 -7.52
C VAL A 361 1.30 37.32 -7.09
N LEU A 362 2.33 36.57 -6.67
CA LEU A 362 3.62 37.13 -6.30
C LEU A 362 4.29 37.86 -7.47
N VAL A 363 4.26 37.27 -8.68
CA VAL A 363 4.77 37.91 -9.90
C VAL A 363 4.03 39.22 -10.18
N ALA A 364 2.70 39.21 -10.11
CA ALA A 364 1.86 40.37 -10.44
C ALA A 364 2.04 41.53 -9.43
N HIS A 365 2.28 41.23 -8.15
CA HIS A 365 2.21 42.22 -7.08
C HIS A 365 3.56 42.67 -6.50
N THR A 366 4.65 41.93 -6.71
CA THR A 366 5.92 42.19 -6.02
C THR A 366 7.05 42.70 -6.92
N GLN A 367 6.93 42.56 -8.25
CA GLN A 367 8.01 42.82 -9.22
C GLN A 367 9.33 42.10 -8.89
N LEU A 368 9.28 41.06 -8.04
CA LEU A 368 10.46 40.30 -7.68
C LEU A 368 10.92 39.43 -8.87
N PRO A 369 12.23 39.24 -9.06
CA PRO A 369 12.76 38.20 -9.93
C PRO A 369 12.21 36.83 -9.54
N ASN A 370 12.05 35.94 -10.52
CA ASN A 370 11.52 34.59 -10.31
C ASN A 370 12.31 33.82 -9.25
N GLU A 371 13.63 34.03 -9.17
CA GLU A 371 14.51 33.38 -8.20
C GLU A 371 14.18 33.76 -6.75
N LEU A 372 13.72 34.99 -6.51
CA LEU A 372 13.28 35.42 -5.17
C LEU A 372 11.86 34.91 -4.87
N ILE A 373 11.00 34.81 -5.88
CA ILE A 373 9.68 34.21 -5.74
C ILE A 373 9.81 32.73 -5.40
N ASP A 374 10.72 32.01 -6.07
CA ASP A 374 11.02 30.61 -5.77
C ASP A 374 11.47 30.43 -4.32
N ARG A 375 12.38 31.27 -3.83
CA ARG A 375 12.80 31.26 -2.42
C ARG A 375 11.68 31.57 -1.45
N ILE A 376 10.77 32.50 -1.78
CA ILE A 376 9.61 32.80 -0.93
C ILE A 376 8.68 31.59 -0.84
N LEU A 377 8.43 30.92 -1.97
CA LEU A 377 7.63 29.70 -1.99
C LEU A 377 8.32 28.58 -1.21
N GLU A 378 9.63 28.40 -1.34
CA GLU A 378 10.41 27.40 -0.61
C GLU A 378 10.41 27.66 0.91
N GLU A 379 10.72 28.88 1.34
CA GLU A 379 10.71 29.28 2.76
C GLU A 379 9.31 29.20 3.38
N GLY A 380 8.27 29.39 2.56
CA GLY A 380 6.87 29.23 2.95
C GLY A 380 6.34 27.80 2.87
N GLU A 381 7.18 26.81 2.54
CA GLU A 381 6.79 25.42 2.29
C GLU A 381 5.70 25.24 1.20
N TYR A 382 5.65 26.19 0.26
CA TYR A 382 4.67 26.34 -0.83
C TYR A 382 5.28 26.03 -2.22
N ASP A 383 6.42 25.36 -2.27
CA ASP A 383 7.20 25.09 -3.49
C ASP A 383 6.82 23.74 -4.15
N THR A 384 6.28 22.82 -3.36
CA THR A 384 5.99 21.44 -3.79
C THR A 384 4.55 21.06 -3.45
N PRO A 385 3.75 20.55 -4.42
CA PRO A 385 2.40 20.06 -4.13
C PRO A 385 2.45 18.98 -3.05
N ARG A 386 1.54 19.06 -2.07
CA ARG A 386 1.43 18.08 -0.98
C ARG A 386 0.09 17.34 -0.95
N ARG A 387 -0.83 17.68 -1.87
CA ARG A 387 -2.07 16.95 -2.12
C ARG A 387 -2.44 16.97 -3.59
N LEU A 388 -3.10 15.91 -4.04
CA LEU A 388 -3.68 15.84 -5.37
C LEU A 388 -5.10 16.44 -5.42
N LEU A 389 -5.94 16.08 -4.44
CA LEU A 389 -7.36 16.41 -4.42
C LEU A 389 -7.61 17.92 -4.31
N GLN A 390 -8.51 18.45 -5.13
CA GLN A 390 -8.97 19.85 -5.08
C GLN A 390 -9.74 20.15 -3.78
N THR A 391 -10.68 19.28 -3.42
CA THR A 391 -11.32 19.29 -2.09
C THR A 391 -10.49 18.41 -1.18
N PRO A 392 -9.79 18.96 -0.17
CA PRO A 392 -8.91 18.16 0.67
C PRO A 392 -9.70 17.03 1.34
N HIS A 393 -9.07 15.86 1.49
CA HIS A 393 -9.57 14.81 2.37
C HIS A 393 -10.95 14.21 2.01
N ASP A 394 -11.53 14.55 0.85
CA ASP A 394 -12.80 13.99 0.36
C ASP A 394 -12.65 13.45 -1.08
N PRO A 395 -12.07 12.25 -1.27
CA PRO A 395 -11.92 11.65 -2.59
C PRO A 395 -13.23 11.53 -3.38
N LEU A 396 -14.37 11.34 -2.69
CA LEU A 396 -15.68 11.19 -3.32
C LEU A 396 -16.41 12.53 -3.55
N HIS A 397 -15.74 13.67 -3.35
CA HIS A 397 -16.27 14.97 -3.71
C HIS A 397 -16.40 15.10 -5.24
N PRO A 398 -17.50 15.66 -5.79
CA PRO A 398 -17.65 15.79 -7.24
C PRO A 398 -16.49 16.51 -7.95
N ALA A 399 -15.88 17.50 -7.29
CA ALA A 399 -14.72 18.23 -7.83
C ALA A 399 -13.42 17.41 -7.90
N ASN A 400 -13.37 16.25 -7.24
CA ASN A 400 -12.20 15.36 -7.22
C ASN A 400 -12.38 14.13 -8.15
N GLY A 401 -13.42 14.13 -8.98
CA GLY A 401 -13.82 12.96 -9.76
C GLY A 401 -12.74 12.48 -10.74
N GLU A 402 -12.02 13.41 -11.37
CA GLU A 402 -10.95 13.09 -12.32
C GLU A 402 -9.74 12.46 -11.60
N GLU A 403 -9.29 13.08 -10.49
CA GLU A 403 -8.19 12.59 -9.67
C GLU A 403 -8.51 11.21 -9.07
N LEU A 404 -9.74 11.02 -8.58
CA LEU A 404 -10.21 9.72 -8.06
C LEU A 404 -10.17 8.65 -9.15
N TYR A 405 -10.66 8.96 -10.35
CA TYR A 405 -10.65 8.00 -11.47
C TYR A 405 -9.22 7.59 -11.84
N GLN A 406 -8.32 8.56 -12.02
CA GLN A 406 -6.91 8.29 -12.33
C GLN A 406 -6.25 7.43 -11.24
N TYR A 407 -6.52 7.74 -9.97
CA TYR A 407 -6.01 6.97 -8.84
C TYR A 407 -6.51 5.52 -8.81
N LEU A 408 -7.80 5.30 -9.07
CA LEU A 408 -8.38 3.96 -9.13
C LEU A 408 -7.87 3.15 -10.33
N GLU A 409 -7.65 3.81 -11.48
CA GLU A 409 -7.04 3.20 -12.65
C GLU A 409 -5.60 2.75 -12.36
N GLU A 410 -4.80 3.57 -11.68
CA GLU A 410 -3.46 3.17 -11.28
C GLU A 410 -3.49 2.04 -10.23
N CYS A 411 -4.38 2.09 -9.24
CA CYS A 411 -4.57 0.97 -8.31
C CYS A 411 -4.86 -0.33 -9.06
N TRP A 412 -5.79 -0.32 -10.02
CA TRP A 412 -6.06 -1.50 -10.83
C TRP A 412 -4.84 -1.93 -11.66
N ALA A 413 -4.15 -0.97 -12.28
CA ALA A 413 -2.96 -1.27 -13.06
C ALA A 413 -1.89 -1.98 -12.20
N LEU A 414 -1.73 -1.59 -10.93
CA LEU A 414 -0.84 -2.26 -9.99
C LEU A 414 -1.27 -3.70 -9.70
N LEU A 415 -2.56 -3.99 -9.52
CA LEU A 415 -3.06 -5.37 -9.36
C LEU A 415 -2.68 -6.23 -10.56
N VAL A 416 -2.91 -5.72 -11.76
CA VAL A 416 -2.60 -6.40 -13.02
C VAL A 416 -1.09 -6.61 -13.20
N ARG A 417 -0.27 -5.60 -12.91
CA ARG A 417 1.20 -5.69 -13.01
C ARG A 417 1.73 -6.74 -12.03
N SER A 418 1.23 -6.77 -10.79
CA SER A 418 1.61 -7.78 -9.79
C SER A 418 1.28 -9.20 -10.23
N GLU A 419 0.08 -9.44 -10.77
CA GLU A 419 -0.31 -10.75 -11.32
C GLU A 419 0.62 -11.20 -12.47
N ILE A 420 1.02 -10.28 -13.36
CA ILE A 420 1.98 -10.59 -14.43
C ILE A 420 3.32 -11.06 -13.85
N LEU A 421 3.83 -10.37 -12.84
CA LEU A 421 5.13 -10.68 -12.24
C LEU A 421 5.12 -12.01 -11.48
N ILE A 422 4.05 -12.29 -10.75
CA ILE A 422 3.88 -13.57 -10.04
C ILE A 422 3.94 -14.74 -11.03
N ARG A 423 3.20 -14.65 -12.14
CA ARG A 423 3.23 -15.67 -13.19
C ARG A 423 4.62 -15.81 -13.81
N ALA A 424 5.32 -14.70 -14.04
CA ALA A 424 6.67 -14.73 -14.59
C ALA A 424 7.65 -15.46 -13.65
N LEU A 425 7.55 -15.19 -12.35
CA LEU A 425 8.36 -15.84 -11.31
C LEU A 425 8.04 -17.34 -11.17
N ASN A 426 6.77 -17.73 -11.23
CA ASN A 426 6.35 -19.13 -11.12
C ASN A 426 6.68 -19.97 -12.35
N THR A 427 6.47 -19.42 -13.55
CA THR A 427 6.78 -20.13 -14.82
C THR A 427 8.25 -20.52 -14.87
N ARG A 428 9.14 -19.65 -14.35
CA ARG A 428 10.57 -19.95 -14.21
C ARG A 428 10.83 -21.12 -13.28
N ARG A 429 10.20 -21.15 -12.09
CA ARG A 429 10.38 -22.23 -11.12
C ARG A 429 10.05 -23.58 -11.73
N SER A 430 8.91 -23.68 -12.43
CA SER A 430 8.53 -24.92 -13.13
C SER A 430 9.54 -25.35 -14.22
N ALA A 431 10.25 -24.40 -14.84
CA ALA A 431 11.31 -24.70 -15.81
C ALA A 431 12.60 -25.16 -15.13
N THR A 432 12.99 -24.56 -14.01
CA THR A 432 14.18 -24.96 -13.23
C THR A 432 14.03 -26.37 -12.65
N THR A 433 12.90 -26.68 -12.00
CA THR A 433 12.64 -28.01 -11.43
C THR A 433 12.65 -29.11 -12.49
N ARG A 434 12.20 -28.81 -13.72
CA ARG A 434 12.26 -29.76 -14.85
C ARG A 434 13.67 -29.98 -15.38
N ALA A 435 14.56 -28.99 -15.31
CA ALA A 435 15.95 -29.13 -15.75
C ALA A 435 16.78 -29.96 -14.76
N GLU A 436 16.55 -29.80 -13.46
CA GLU A 436 17.25 -30.52 -12.39
C GLU A 436 16.82 -32.00 -12.31
N GLY A 437 15.55 -32.30 -12.53
CA GLY A 437 15.02 -33.68 -12.56
C GLY A 437 15.49 -34.55 -13.73
N VAL A 438 16.23 -33.99 -14.71
CA VAL A 438 16.80 -34.72 -15.85
C VAL A 438 18.29 -35.05 -15.62
N SER A 439 18.90 -34.55 -14.54
CA SER A 439 20.33 -34.70 -14.26
C SER A 439 20.62 -35.34 -12.89
N SER A 440 19.87 -36.36 -12.47
CA SER A 440 20.10 -37.05 -11.18
C SER A 440 20.48 -38.53 -11.29
N ASP A 441 21.18 -38.95 -12.34
CA ASP A 441 21.68 -40.33 -12.38
C ASP A 441 23.02 -40.52 -11.65
N HIS A 442 23.86 -39.50 -11.47
CA HIS A 442 25.16 -39.67 -10.79
C HIS A 442 25.48 -38.45 -9.91
N LEU A 443 25.38 -38.57 -8.59
CA LEU A 443 26.37 -38.15 -7.58
C LEU A 443 25.82 -38.37 -6.15
N GLY A 444 26.73 -38.70 -5.24
CA GLY A 444 26.48 -39.36 -3.96
C GLY A 444 25.91 -38.49 -2.83
N GLU A 445 25.57 -39.22 -1.77
CA GLU A 445 25.04 -38.81 -0.46
C GLU A 445 25.84 -37.67 0.18
N ASP A 446 25.41 -36.43 -0.06
CA ASP A 446 25.57 -35.28 0.86
C ASP A 446 24.70 -34.11 0.33
N ALA A 447 23.40 -34.36 0.22
CA ALA A 447 22.42 -33.30 -0.05
C ALA A 447 22.12 -32.58 1.28
N GLY A 448 22.62 -31.34 1.42
CA GLY A 448 22.11 -30.41 2.42
C GLY A 448 20.59 -30.22 2.27
N PRO A 449 19.90 -29.70 3.30
CA PRO A 449 18.44 -29.66 3.29
C PRO A 449 17.94 -28.92 2.05
N GLU A 450 17.28 -29.64 1.16
CA GLU A 450 16.44 -29.07 0.11
C GLU A 450 15.42 -28.18 0.80
N ILE A 451 15.60 -26.87 0.67
CA ILE A 451 14.57 -25.92 1.09
C ILE A 451 13.49 -26.04 0.02
N GLU A 452 12.46 -26.84 0.29
CA GLU A 452 11.17 -26.74 -0.42
C GLU A 452 10.71 -25.29 -0.29
N MET A 453 10.88 -24.52 -1.37
CA MET A 453 10.43 -23.14 -1.45
C MET A 453 9.03 -23.13 -2.06
N ASP A 454 8.03 -22.83 -1.22
CA ASP A 454 6.60 -22.76 -1.58
C ASP A 454 6.36 -21.85 -2.81
N GLU A 455 5.43 -22.24 -3.70
CA GLU A 455 5.00 -21.45 -4.85
C GLU A 455 4.59 -20.02 -4.45
N VAL A 456 5.13 -18.98 -5.09
CA VAL A 456 4.67 -17.61 -4.84
C VAL A 456 3.34 -17.44 -5.55
N ASN A 457 2.23 -17.48 -4.83
CA ASN A 457 0.92 -17.29 -5.45
C ASN A 457 0.14 -16.21 -4.70
N ILE A 458 -0.44 -15.26 -5.44
CA ILE A 458 -1.53 -14.45 -4.90
C ILE A 458 -2.82 -15.20 -5.21
N GLU A 459 -3.40 -15.78 -4.17
CA GLU A 459 -4.76 -16.28 -4.24
C GLU A 459 -5.72 -15.10 -4.20
N TRP A 460 -6.00 -14.50 -5.36
CA TRP A 460 -6.83 -13.30 -5.46
C TRP A 460 -8.18 -13.45 -4.77
N GLU A 461 -8.83 -14.61 -4.84
CA GLU A 461 -10.08 -14.86 -4.12
C GLU A 461 -9.91 -14.73 -2.61
N THR A 462 -8.83 -15.30 -2.07
CA THR A 462 -8.45 -15.21 -0.65
C THR A 462 -8.16 -13.77 -0.27
N GLU A 463 -7.33 -13.05 -1.05
CA GLU A 463 -6.96 -11.66 -0.76
C GLU A 463 -8.17 -10.72 -0.83
N ILE A 464 -8.98 -10.79 -1.89
CA ILE A 464 -10.19 -9.97 -2.04
C ILE A 464 -11.15 -10.27 -0.89
N GLY A 465 -11.35 -11.54 -0.56
CA GLY A 465 -12.18 -11.97 0.56
C GLY A 465 -11.70 -11.38 1.88
N GLN A 466 -10.39 -11.43 2.16
CA GLN A 466 -9.79 -10.86 3.36
C GLN A 466 -9.94 -9.33 3.42
N VAL A 467 -9.77 -8.61 2.30
CA VAL A 467 -9.96 -7.15 2.27
C VAL A 467 -11.41 -6.79 2.56
N ILE A 468 -12.37 -7.42 1.88
CA ILE A 468 -13.81 -7.23 2.13
C ILE A 468 -14.15 -7.53 3.60
N GLN A 469 -13.59 -8.61 4.13
CA GLN A 469 -13.81 -9.03 5.51
C GLN A 469 -13.23 -8.03 6.52
N LYS A 470 -12.05 -7.46 6.27
CA LYS A 470 -11.44 -6.46 7.15
C LYS A 470 -12.19 -5.14 7.11
N LEU A 471 -12.58 -4.68 5.91
CA LEU A 471 -13.32 -3.42 5.74
C LEU A 471 -14.73 -3.47 6.36
N PHE A 472 -15.49 -4.53 6.11
CA PHE A 472 -16.93 -4.57 6.41
C PHE A 472 -17.34 -5.62 7.44
N GLY A 473 -16.41 -6.52 7.80
CA GLY A 473 -16.64 -7.55 8.80
C GLY A 473 -16.49 -7.02 10.21
N CYS A 474 -17.23 -7.61 11.15
CA CYS A 474 -17.04 -7.41 12.58
C CYS A 474 -16.60 -8.74 13.22
N ALA A 475 -15.73 -8.70 14.24
CA ALA A 475 -15.25 -9.90 14.94
C ALA A 475 -16.39 -10.85 15.39
N CYS A 476 -17.51 -10.31 15.87
CA CYS A 476 -18.70 -11.10 16.25
C CYS A 476 -19.41 -11.76 15.06
N CYS A 477 -19.35 -11.14 13.89
CA CYS A 477 -19.92 -11.65 12.64
C CYS A 477 -19.10 -12.82 12.08
N LEU A 478 -17.78 -12.75 12.24
CA LEU A 478 -16.85 -13.81 11.82
C LEU A 478 -17.04 -15.10 12.61
N GLU A 479 -17.35 -15.02 13.90
CA GLU A 479 -17.70 -16.22 14.69
C GLU A 479 -19.02 -16.87 14.24
N LYS A 480 -20.00 -16.08 13.75
CA LYS A 480 -21.25 -16.62 13.20
C LYS A 480 -21.04 -17.29 11.84
N LEU A 481 -20.15 -16.73 11.01
CA LEU A 481 -19.76 -17.33 9.73
C LEU A 481 -18.99 -18.64 9.91
N LYS A 482 -18.16 -18.78 10.95
CA LYS A 482 -17.48 -20.05 11.28
C LYS A 482 -18.44 -21.19 11.68
N ASN A 483 -19.66 -20.88 12.11
CA ASN A 483 -20.63 -21.86 12.59
C ASN A 483 -21.68 -22.26 11.54
N GLY A 484 -21.63 -21.70 10.33
CA GLY A 484 -22.50 -22.05 9.21
C GLY A 484 -21.70 -22.12 7.92
N GLU A 485 -21.51 -23.34 7.42
CA GLU A 485 -20.95 -23.73 6.11
C GLU A 485 -19.84 -22.84 5.52
N ASP A 486 -18.63 -23.39 5.60
CA ASP A 486 -17.38 -23.12 4.87
C ASP A 486 -17.51 -22.25 3.60
N ILE A 487 -17.69 -20.95 3.79
CA ILE A 487 -17.23 -19.97 2.82
C ILE A 487 -15.73 -19.98 3.07
N GLY A 488 -14.90 -20.32 2.07
CA GLY A 488 -13.44 -20.50 2.17
C GLY A 488 -12.63 -19.26 2.61
N PHE A 489 -13.12 -18.48 3.56
CA PHE A 489 -12.40 -17.53 4.39
C PHE A 489 -11.40 -18.30 5.22
N VAL A 490 -10.17 -18.33 4.73
CA VAL A 490 -9.04 -18.92 5.43
C VAL A 490 -8.89 -18.31 6.82
N ASN A 491 -8.57 -19.22 7.73
CA ASN A 491 -8.35 -19.11 9.15
C ASN A 491 -7.20 -18.14 9.49
N THR A 492 -7.37 -16.83 9.29
CA THR A 492 -6.42 -15.85 9.83
C THR A 492 -6.64 -15.72 11.33
N LYS A 493 -5.54 -15.57 12.07
CA LYS A 493 -5.47 -15.39 13.52
C LYS A 493 -6.38 -14.23 13.98
N VAL A 494 -7.65 -14.53 14.25
CA VAL A 494 -8.57 -13.69 15.03
C VAL A 494 -8.12 -13.74 16.49
N ASN A 495 -6.92 -13.28 16.81
CA ASN A 495 -6.37 -13.37 18.17
C ASN A 495 -6.39 -12.03 18.91
N ARG A 496 -6.54 -10.89 18.22
CA ARG A 496 -6.48 -9.58 18.88
C ARG A 496 -7.86 -9.06 19.32
N ASN A 497 -8.92 -9.27 18.54
CA ASN A 497 -10.30 -8.90 18.93
C ASN A 497 -11.04 -9.99 19.72
N ALA A 498 -10.61 -11.24 19.64
CA ALA A 498 -11.23 -12.34 20.39
C ALA A 498 -11.04 -12.18 21.91
N ASN A 499 -9.88 -11.69 22.36
CA ASN A 499 -9.60 -11.43 23.77
C ASN A 499 -10.46 -10.27 24.34
N VAL A 500 -10.79 -9.27 23.52
CA VAL A 500 -11.65 -8.15 23.92
C VAL A 500 -13.12 -8.58 23.97
N CYS A 501 -13.59 -9.34 22.98
CA CYS A 501 -14.92 -9.96 23.01
C CYS A 501 -15.09 -10.98 24.17
N ALA A 502 -14.04 -11.75 24.48
CA ALA A 502 -14.03 -12.69 25.60
C ALA A 502 -14.08 -11.97 26.96
N ARG A 503 -13.39 -10.84 27.13
CA ARG A 503 -13.50 -9.98 28.33
C ARG A 503 -14.92 -9.45 28.53
N PHE A 504 -15.65 -9.10 27.46
CA PHE A 504 -17.04 -8.65 27.56
C PHE A 504 -18.05 -9.79 27.82
N ARG A 505 -17.81 -11.01 27.32
CA ARG A 505 -18.57 -12.20 27.76
C ARG A 505 -18.42 -12.43 29.27
N ALA A 506 -17.26 -12.11 29.85
CA ALA A 506 -17.02 -12.20 31.29
C ALA A 506 -17.65 -11.05 32.11
N CYS A 507 -17.98 -9.90 31.50
CA CYS A 507 -18.59 -8.75 32.17
C CYS A 507 -20.13 -8.77 32.25
N GLY A 508 -20.80 -9.86 31.84
CA GLY A 508 -22.19 -10.14 32.22
C GLY A 508 -23.28 -9.17 31.72
N ARG A 509 -23.00 -8.31 30.73
CA ARG A 509 -23.98 -7.36 30.14
C ARG A 509 -24.40 -7.73 28.72
N TRP A 510 -24.67 -9.01 28.47
CA TRP A 510 -25.53 -9.40 27.35
C TRP A 510 -26.95 -9.56 27.88
N PRO A 511 -27.91 -8.69 27.54
CA PRO A 511 -29.30 -9.04 27.74
C PRO A 511 -29.69 -10.02 26.63
N TYR A 512 -29.40 -11.30 26.84
CA TYR A 512 -30.30 -12.31 26.31
C TYR A 512 -31.61 -12.16 27.08
N ASN A 513 -32.59 -11.47 26.50
CA ASN A 513 -33.99 -11.78 26.74
C ASN A 513 -34.93 -11.09 25.73
N LYS A 514 -35.56 -11.97 24.94
CA LYS A 514 -36.71 -11.85 24.03
C LYS A 514 -36.45 -11.37 22.60
#